data_AF-W9AL31-F1
#
_entry.id   AF-W9AL31-F1
#
_cell.length_a   1.000
_cell.length_b   1.000
_cell.length_c   1.000
_cell.angle_alpha   90.00
_cell.angle_beta   90.00
_cell.angle_gamma   90.00
#
_symmetry.space_group_name_H-M   'P 1'
#
loop_
_entity.id
_entity.type
_entity.pdbx_description
1 polymer ?
#
loop_
_entity_poly.entity_id
_entity_poly.type
_entity_poly.pdbx_seq_one_letter_code
_entity_poly.pdbx_strand_id
1 'polypeptide(L)'
;MSGQGVAYAIFSDRYSSLKLTLALLSQVLLFTIFWDIQSNFDPVGLSIMVILTIVMMYRFLKIMVYPDVNKKREKLHLLGTFVIFAMSIYIAIS
;
A
#
# COMPACT_ATOMS: atom_id res chain seq x y z
N MET A 1 15.27 -21.45 28.96
CA MET A 1 15.88 -21.66 27.63
C MET A 1 15.33 -20.58 26.71
N SER A 2 16.01 -19.46 26.69
CA SER A 2 15.55 -18.16 26.20
C SER A 2 15.65 -18.07 24.66
N GLY A 3 14.70 -17.35 24.04
CA GLY A 3 14.65 -17.10 22.58
C GLY A 3 15.90 -16.44 21.95
N GLN A 4 16.92 -16.14 22.75
CA GLN A 4 18.25 -15.70 22.31
C GLN A 4 18.99 -16.78 21.49
N GLY A 5 18.78 -18.07 21.78
CA GLY A 5 19.41 -19.17 21.02
C GLY A 5 18.86 -19.32 19.59
N VAL A 6 17.57 -19.04 19.42
CA VAL A 6 16.90 -19.09 18.10
C VAL A 6 17.34 -17.90 17.24
N ALA A 7 17.37 -16.70 17.82
CA ALA A 7 17.88 -15.51 17.13
C ALA A 7 19.36 -15.67 16.73
N TYR A 8 20.22 -16.18 17.62
CA TYR A 8 21.63 -16.39 17.31
C TYR A 8 21.86 -17.44 16.21
N ALA A 9 21.04 -18.50 16.16
CA ALA A 9 21.08 -19.48 15.06
C ALA A 9 20.62 -18.88 13.71
N ILE A 10 19.64 -17.98 13.73
CA ILE A 10 19.13 -17.27 12.55
C ILE A 10 20.12 -16.20 12.05
N PHE A 11 20.90 -15.55 12.94
CA PHE A 11 21.83 -14.47 12.56
C PHE A 11 23.30 -14.89 12.44
N SER A 12 23.68 -16.12 12.82
CA SER A 12 25.03 -16.69 12.61
C SER A 12 25.38 -16.90 11.12
N ASP A 13 26.60 -16.57 10.71
CA ASP A 13 27.11 -16.67 9.32
C ASP A 13 27.15 -18.10 8.76
N ARG A 14 27.00 -19.12 9.62
CA ARG A 14 27.09 -20.54 9.24
C ARG A 14 25.98 -20.98 8.26
N TYR A 15 24.89 -20.21 8.16
CA TYR A 15 23.73 -20.50 7.31
C TYR A 15 23.46 -19.41 6.27
N SER A 16 24.48 -18.65 5.84
CA SER A 16 24.34 -17.56 4.86
C SER A 16 23.59 -17.97 3.58
N SER A 17 23.89 -19.16 3.03
CA SER A 17 23.17 -19.72 1.87
C SER A 17 21.71 -20.05 2.18
N LEU A 18 21.42 -20.58 3.36
CA LEU A 18 20.05 -20.91 3.77
C LEU A 18 19.22 -19.64 4.02
N LYS A 19 19.82 -18.58 4.57
CA LYS A 19 19.18 -17.25 4.70
C LYS A 19 18.93 -16.61 3.34
N LEU A 20 19.88 -16.73 2.42
CA LEU A 20 19.74 -16.25 1.04
C LEU A 20 18.58 -16.98 0.35
N THR A 21 18.53 -18.32 0.45
CA THR A 21 17.45 -19.12 -0.13
C THR A 21 16.10 -18.77 0.50
N LEU A 22 16.03 -18.59 1.83
CA LEU A 22 14.80 -18.15 2.51
C LEU A 22 14.37 -16.74 2.08
N ALA A 23 15.32 -15.82 1.90
CA ALA A 23 15.04 -14.47 1.42
C ALA A 23 14.53 -14.49 -0.03
N LEU A 24 15.17 -15.26 -0.90
CA LEU A 24 14.73 -15.45 -2.29
C LEU A 24 13.36 -16.11 -2.36
N LEU A 25 13.10 -17.13 -1.52
CA LEU A 25 11.82 -17.83 -1.48
C LEU A 25 10.71 -16.93 -0.93
N SER A 26 11.01 -16.10 0.08
CA SER A 26 10.13 -15.03 0.57
C SER A 26 9.82 -14.00 -0.52
N GLN A 27 10.83 -13.57 -1.28
CA GLN A 27 10.64 -12.63 -2.39
C GLN A 27 9.80 -13.24 -3.53
N VAL A 28 10.01 -14.51 -3.87
CA VAL A 28 9.20 -15.22 -4.87
C VAL A 28 7.76 -15.38 -4.40
N LEU A 29 7.54 -15.71 -3.12
CA LEU A 29 6.19 -15.78 -2.55
C LEU A 29 5.49 -14.41 -2.60
N LEU A 30 6.16 -13.34 -2.15
CA LEU A 30 5.63 -11.98 -2.24
C LEU A 30 5.32 -11.61 -3.69
N PHE A 31 6.26 -11.84 -4.61
CA PHE A 31 6.05 -11.58 -6.03
C PHE A 31 4.86 -12.35 -6.58
N THR A 32 4.71 -13.63 -6.25
CA THR A 32 3.61 -14.47 -6.76
C THR A 32 2.26 -13.98 -6.22
N ILE A 33 2.19 -13.62 -4.94
CA ILE A 33 0.97 -13.05 -4.34
C ILE A 33 0.65 -11.70 -4.99
N PHE A 34 1.65 -10.82 -5.16
CA PHE A 34 1.45 -9.54 -5.83
C PHE A 34 1.08 -9.70 -7.29
N TRP A 35 1.64 -10.68 -7.99
CA TRP A 35 1.38 -10.99 -9.39
C TRP A 35 -0.03 -11.52 -9.59
N ASP A 36 -0.47 -12.44 -8.74
CA ASP A 36 -1.84 -12.98 -8.76
C ASP A 36 -2.88 -11.93 -8.38
N ILE A 37 -2.56 -11.04 -7.43
CA ILE A 37 -3.40 -9.88 -7.15
C ILE A 37 -3.40 -8.91 -8.34
N GLN A 38 -2.25 -8.64 -8.97
CA GLN A 38 -2.19 -7.68 -10.07
C GLN A 38 -2.82 -8.22 -11.37
N SER A 39 -2.78 -9.52 -11.62
CA SER A 39 -3.38 -10.14 -12.81
C SER A 39 -4.91 -10.09 -12.80
N ASN A 40 -5.52 -9.99 -11.61
CA ASN A 40 -6.96 -9.93 -11.43
C ASN A 40 -7.52 -8.50 -11.40
N PHE A 41 -6.67 -7.47 -11.38
CA PHE A 41 -7.09 -6.07 -11.26
C PHE A 41 -6.57 -5.23 -12.41
N ASP A 42 -7.40 -4.30 -12.92
CA ASP A 42 -6.94 -3.34 -13.93
C ASP A 42 -5.87 -2.40 -13.33
N PRO A 43 -4.62 -2.39 -13.86
CA PRO A 43 -3.54 -1.56 -13.35
C PRO A 43 -3.84 -0.05 -13.45
N VAL A 44 -4.69 0.36 -14.40
CA VAL A 44 -5.15 1.75 -14.53
C VAL A 44 -6.09 2.09 -13.38
N GLY A 45 -7.04 1.22 -13.05
CA GLY A 45 -7.94 1.40 -11.91
C GLY A 45 -7.17 1.51 -10.59
N LEU A 46 -6.22 0.60 -10.36
CA LEU A 46 -5.36 0.58 -9.17
C LEU A 46 -4.50 1.85 -9.03
N SER A 47 -3.85 2.28 -10.11
CA SER A 47 -3.01 3.49 -10.07
C SER A 47 -3.83 4.76 -9.78
N ILE A 48 -5.02 4.88 -10.37
CA ILE A 48 -5.96 5.97 -10.08
C ILE A 48 -6.42 5.92 -8.62
N MET A 49 -6.76 4.74 -8.09
CA MET A 49 -7.15 4.57 -6.68
C MET A 49 -6.07 5.05 -5.71
N VAL A 50 -4.81 4.68 -5.94
CA VAL A 50 -3.69 5.07 -5.08
C VAL A 50 -3.48 6.58 -5.10
N ILE A 51 -3.48 7.20 -6.29
CA ILE A 51 -3.33 8.65 -6.44
C ILE A 51 -4.46 9.40 -5.73
N LEU A 52 -5.70 8.97 -5.92
CA LEU A 52 -6.86 9.60 -5.28
C LEU A 52 -6.84 9.45 -3.76
N THR A 53 -6.36 8.32 -3.24
CA THR A 53 -6.16 8.11 -1.80
C THR A 53 -5.19 9.14 -1.22
N ILE A 54 -4.06 9.38 -1.90
CA ILE A 54 -3.07 10.39 -1.49
C ILE A 54 -3.69 11.80 -1.52
N VAL A 55 -4.43 12.13 -2.58
CA VAL A 55 -5.09 13.43 -2.72
C VAL A 55 -6.15 13.65 -1.63
N MET A 56 -6.95 12.63 -1.31
CA MET A 56 -7.94 12.70 -0.24
C MET A 56 -7.28 12.92 1.12
N MET A 57 -6.22 12.17 1.43
CA MET A 57 -5.47 12.32 2.68
C MET A 57 -4.87 13.73 2.80
N TYR A 58 -4.24 14.23 1.72
CA TYR A 58 -3.69 15.58 1.68
C TYR A 58 -4.76 16.64 1.95
N ARG A 59 -5.91 16.57 1.28
CA ARG A 59 -7.00 17.54 1.46
C ARG A 59 -7.61 17.46 2.86
N PHE A 60 -7.75 16.25 3.40
CA PHE A 60 -8.22 16.03 4.76
C PHE A 60 -7.28 16.70 5.78
N LEU A 61 -5.98 16.44 5.69
CA LEU A 61 -4.96 17.10 6.51
C LEU A 61 -4.99 18.62 6.34
N LYS A 62 -5.15 19.12 5.11
CA LYS A 62 -5.23 20.55 4.82
C LYS A 62 -6.39 21.23 5.55
N ILE A 63 -7.57 20.61 5.58
CA ILE A 63 -8.75 21.12 6.30
C ILE A 63 -8.52 21.13 7.83
N MET A 64 -7.80 20.12 8.33
CA MET A 64 -7.58 19.94 9.77
C MET A 64 -6.48 20.86 10.32
N VAL A 65 -5.38 21.03 9.58
CA VAL A 65 -4.17 21.74 10.03
C VAL A 65 -4.25 23.25 9.77
N TYR A 66 -4.82 23.68 8.64
CA TYR A 66 -4.79 25.09 8.27
C TYR A 66 -6.13 25.78 8.56
N PRO A 67 -6.17 26.76 9.47
CA PRO A 67 -7.41 27.44 9.87
C PRO A 67 -7.98 28.37 8.78
N ASP A 68 -7.12 28.94 7.94
CA ASP A 68 -7.48 29.94 6.91
C ASP A 68 -8.01 29.33 5.60
N VAL A 69 -8.15 28.01 5.53
CA VAL A 69 -8.61 27.32 4.33
C VAL A 69 -10.13 27.35 4.26
N ASN A 70 -10.69 27.64 3.08
CA ASN A 70 -12.12 27.59 2.85
C ASN A 70 -12.65 26.15 2.95
N LYS A 71 -13.06 25.76 4.16
CA LYS A 71 -13.51 24.40 4.51
C LYS A 71 -14.71 23.94 3.68
N LYS A 72 -15.59 24.85 3.27
CA LYS A 72 -16.75 24.51 2.41
C LYS A 72 -16.28 24.09 1.02
N ARG A 73 -15.35 24.83 0.42
CA ARG A 73 -14.78 24.52 -0.90
C ARG A 73 -13.99 23.21 -0.87
N GLU A 74 -13.13 23.02 0.14
CA GLU A 74 -12.33 21.78 0.23
C GLU A 74 -13.20 20.55 0.48
N LYS A 75 -14.26 20.65 1.30
CA LYS A 75 -15.25 19.56 1.45
C LYS A 75 -15.92 19.17 0.14
N LEU A 76 -16.28 20.15 -0.69
CA LEU A 76 -16.90 19.90 -2.00
C LEU A 76 -15.92 19.20 -2.96
N HIS A 77 -14.65 19.62 -2.95
CA HIS A 77 -13.61 18.92 -3.70
C HIS A 77 -13.40 17.50 -3.18
N LEU A 78 -13.41 17.29 -1.85
CA LEU A 78 -13.28 15.96 -1.24
C LEU A 78 -14.41 15.03 -1.68
N LEU A 79 -15.65 15.53 -1.71
CA LEU A 79 -16.81 14.80 -2.23
C LEU A 79 -16.62 14.41 -3.70
N GLY A 80 -16.19 15.35 -4.56
CA GLY A 80 -15.91 15.06 -5.97
C GLY A 80 -14.81 14.03 -6.15
N THR A 81 -13.73 14.14 -5.36
CA THR A 81 -12.61 13.18 -5.38
C THR A 81 -13.06 11.78 -4.94
N PHE A 82 -14.00 11.70 -4.01
CA PHE A 82 -14.59 10.44 -3.54
C PHE A 82 -15.42 9.73 -4.62
N VAL A 83 -16.20 10.47 -5.41
CA VAL A 83 -16.96 9.90 -6.53
C VAL A 83 -16.03 9.29 -7.57
N ILE A 84 -14.96 10.01 -7.93
CA ILE A 84 -13.95 9.51 -8.89
C ILE A 84 -13.25 8.27 -8.30
N PHE A 85 -12.99 8.25 -7.00
CA PHE A 85 -12.39 7.10 -6.33
C PHE A 85 -13.29 5.87 -6.37
N ALA A 86 -14.59 6.02 -6.11
CA ALA A 86 -15.55 4.93 -6.24
C ALA A 86 -15.59 4.38 -7.69
N MET A 87 -15.54 5.25 -8.70
CA MET A 87 -15.44 4.82 -10.10
C MET A 87 -14.13 4.09 -10.39
N SER A 88 -13.00 4.53 -9.82
CA SER A 88 -11.72 3.83 -10.00
C SER A 88 -11.70 2.45 -9.35
N ILE A 89 -12.40 2.25 -8.23
CA ILE A 89 -12.59 0.92 -7.63
C ILE A 89 -13.37 0.00 -8.57
N TYR A 90 -14.45 0.52 -9.18
CA TYR A 90 -15.21 -0.25 -10.15
C TYR A 90 -14.34 -0.70 -11.33
N ILE A 91 -13.52 0.21 -11.88
CA ILE A 91 -12.59 -0.12 -12.98
C ILE A 91 -11.51 -1.10 -12.52
N ALA A 92 -11.00 -0.96 -11.30
CA ALA A 92 -9.94 -1.83 -10.80
C ALA A 92 -10.42 -3.28 -10.60
N ILE A 93 -11.70 -3.50 -10.31
CA ILE A 93 -12.28 -4.81 -9.99
C ILE A 93 -13.00 -5.44 -11.20
N SER A 94 -13.51 -4.64 -12.13
CA SER A 94 -14.24 -5.09 -13.34
C SER A 94 -13.30 -5.54 -14.45
#